data_AF-A4JU91-F1
#
_entry.id   AF-A4JU91-F1
#
_cell.length_a   1.000
_cell.length_b   1.000
_cell.length_c   1.000
_cell.angle_alpha   90.00
_cell.angle_beta   90.00
_cell.angle_gamma   90.00
#
_symmetry.space_group_name_H-M   'P 1'
#
loop_
_entity.id
_entity.type
_entity.pdbx_description
1 polymer ?
#
loop_
_entity_poly.entity_id
_entity_poly.type
_entity_poly.pdbx_seq_one_letter_code
_entity_poly.pdbx_strand_id
1 'polypeptide(L)'
;MESCASKSEEHEMTERDLPVNAHEICVSARGDIVWVNSADGSCIGRFSKRFGIDVHRTLTDQMNGADQCLYCTHGAAGADAWEQFRSAMKCHHGIDVPTDTLSFP
;
A
#
# COMPACT_ATOMS: atom_id res chain seq x y z
N MET A 1 1.31 -16.73 -15.54
CA MET A 1 -0.01 -16.06 -15.51
C MET A 1 -0.85 -16.84 -14.52
N GLU A 2 -0.71 -16.54 -13.23
CA GLU A 2 -1.45 -17.27 -12.20
C GLU A 2 -2.68 -16.46 -11.82
N SER A 3 -3.81 -17.09 -12.11
CA SER A 3 -5.17 -16.58 -12.00
C SER A 3 -5.62 -16.66 -10.54
N CYS A 4 -6.04 -15.53 -9.99
CA CYS A 4 -6.79 -15.49 -8.73
C CYS A 4 -8.23 -15.98 -9.02
N ALA A 5 -8.54 -17.23 -8.65
CA ALA A 5 -9.90 -17.76 -8.71
C ALA A 5 -10.41 -18.05 -7.29
N SER A 6 -11.49 -17.36 -6.94
CA SER A 6 -12.17 -17.31 -5.64
C SER A 6 -12.82 -18.62 -5.20
N LYS A 7 -13.07 -18.73 -3.89
CA LYS A 7 -14.30 -19.31 -3.36
C LYS A 7 -14.95 -18.30 -2.41
N SER A 8 -16.22 -18.04 -2.64
CA SER A 8 -17.11 -17.18 -1.87
C SER A 8 -17.82 -17.99 -0.80
N GLU A 9 -17.86 -17.46 0.42
CA GLU A 9 -18.83 -17.86 1.45
C GLU A 9 -19.59 -16.59 1.86
N GLU A 10 -20.91 -16.71 1.86
CA GLU A 10 -21.86 -15.61 2.03
C GLU A 10 -22.04 -15.33 3.53
N HIS A 11 -21.71 -14.11 3.97
CA HIS A 11 -22.05 -13.60 5.30
C HIS A 11 -22.71 -12.24 5.13
N GLU A 12 -23.95 -12.12 5.61
CA GLU A 12 -24.70 -10.88 5.62
C GLU A 12 -24.07 -9.91 6.63
N MET A 13 -23.39 -8.89 6.14
CA MET A 13 -22.69 -7.88 6.93
C MET A 13 -23.48 -6.58 6.88
N THR A 14 -23.95 -6.11 8.04
CA THR A 14 -24.63 -4.80 8.16
C THR A 14 -23.62 -3.66 7.99
N GLU A 15 -24.09 -2.45 7.63
CA GLU A 15 -23.29 -1.25 7.31
C GLU A 15 -22.37 -0.71 8.46
N ARG A 16 -22.09 -1.48 9.52
CA ARG A 16 -21.26 -1.06 10.68
C ARG A 16 -20.18 -2.05 11.13
N ASP A 17 -19.89 -3.12 10.39
CA ASP A 17 -18.99 -4.19 10.84
C ASP A 17 -17.80 -4.48 9.91
N LEU A 18 -16.94 -3.49 9.64
CA LEU A 18 -15.56 -3.78 9.24
C LEU A 18 -14.62 -2.85 10.03
N PRO A 19 -13.52 -3.36 10.65
CA PRO A 19 -12.38 -2.49 10.82
C PRO A 19 -11.94 -2.12 9.41
N VAL A 20 -12.26 -0.89 8.98
CA VAL A 20 -11.47 -0.25 7.94
C VAL A 20 -10.04 -0.49 8.36
N ASN A 21 -9.25 -1.21 7.56
CA ASN A 21 -7.82 -1.42 7.80
C ASN A 21 -7.22 -0.04 8.09
N ALA A 22 -7.10 0.29 9.38
CA ALA A 22 -6.84 1.65 9.79
C ALA A 22 -5.44 1.98 9.31
N HIS A 23 -5.35 3.01 8.49
CA HIS A 23 -4.10 3.41 7.88
C HIS A 23 -4.01 4.92 7.87
N GLU A 24 -2.77 5.38 7.87
CA GLU A 24 -2.43 6.79 7.77
C GLU A 24 -1.62 7.00 6.50
N ILE A 25 -1.97 8.04 5.74
CA ILE A 25 -1.20 8.47 4.58
C ILE A 25 -0.51 9.78 4.93
N CYS A 26 0.82 9.76 4.96
CA CYS A 26 1.66 10.91 5.24
C CYS A 26 2.39 11.35 3.97
N VAL A 27 2.45 12.66 3.73
CA VAL A 27 3.18 13.24 2.60
C VAL A 27 4.29 14.13 3.13
N SER A 28 5.47 14.06 2.52
CA SER A 28 6.57 14.97 2.87
C SER A 28 6.16 16.41 2.61
N ALA A 29 6.73 17.36 3.36
CA ALA A 29 6.48 18.79 3.14
C ALA A 29 6.82 19.26 1.71
N ARG A 30 7.67 18.52 0.99
CA ARG A 30 8.06 18.80 -0.39
C ARG A 30 7.16 18.13 -1.44
N GLY A 31 6.22 17.27 -1.04
CA GLY A 31 5.38 16.53 -1.98
C GLY A 31 6.21 15.60 -2.88
N ASP A 32 7.24 14.95 -2.31
CA ASP A 32 8.15 14.05 -3.03
C ASP A 32 8.27 12.65 -2.42
N ILE A 33 7.72 12.45 -1.22
CA ILE A 33 7.66 11.16 -0.55
C ILE A 33 6.27 10.97 0.06
N VAL A 34 5.71 9.78 -0.09
CA VAL A 34 4.47 9.34 0.55
C VAL A 34 4.78 8.12 1.40
N TRP A 35 4.21 8.07 2.60
CA TRP A 35 4.22 6.91 3.48
C TRP A 35 2.80 6.45 3.74
N VAL A 36 2.60 5.14 3.80
CA VAL A 36 1.37 4.50 4.25
C VAL A 36 1.70 3.65 5.48
N ASN A 37 1.15 4.05 6.62
CA ASN A 37 1.35 3.37 7.90
C ASN A 37 0.12 2.51 8.23
N SER A 38 0.35 1.30 8.71
CA SER A 38 -0.68 0.37 9.19
C SER A 38 -0.97 0.58 10.67
N ALA A 39 -2.13 0.10 11.13
CA ALA A 39 -2.56 0.15 12.52
C ALA A 39 -1.60 -0.53 13.53
N ASP A 40 -0.79 -1.48 13.06
CA ASP A 40 0.25 -2.12 13.87
C ASP A 40 1.55 -1.31 13.98
N GLY A 41 1.54 -0.07 13.49
CA GLY A 41 2.67 0.87 13.53
C GLY A 41 3.72 0.65 12.44
N SER A 42 3.53 -0.33 11.55
CA SER A 42 4.45 -0.58 10.45
C SER A 42 4.25 0.37 9.28
N CYS A 43 5.34 0.79 8.65
CA CYS A 43 5.31 1.46 7.34
C CYS A 43 5.21 0.39 6.25
N ILE A 44 4.01 0.22 5.70
CA ILE A 44 3.69 -0.82 4.70
C ILE A 44 3.82 -0.31 3.27
N GLY A 45 3.87 1.00 3.08
CA GLY A 45 4.07 1.62 1.77
C GLY A 45 4.96 2.85 1.86
N ARG A 46 5.94 2.95 0.96
CA ARG A 46 6.69 4.18 0.72
C ARG A 46 6.81 4.40 -0.79
N PHE A 47 6.40 5.58 -1.24
CA PHE A 47 6.75 6.08 -2.56
C PHE A 47 7.74 7.24 -2.40
N SER A 48 8.82 7.25 -3.17
CA SER A 48 9.75 8.37 -3.27
C SER A 48 10.06 8.68 -4.72
N LYS A 49 9.90 9.94 -5.13
CA LYS A 49 10.31 10.41 -6.47
C LYS A 49 11.80 10.14 -6.76
N ARG A 50 12.63 10.02 -5.72
CA ARG A 50 14.08 9.81 -5.84
C ARG A 50 14.52 8.36 -5.67
N PHE A 51 13.86 7.62 -4.78
CA PHE A 51 14.35 6.32 -4.34
C PHE A 51 13.52 5.12 -4.81
N GLY A 52 12.32 5.36 -5.34
CA GLY A 52 11.48 4.31 -5.90
C GLY A 52 10.33 3.97 -4.98
N ILE A 53 9.95 2.70 -5.02
CA ILE A 53 8.77 2.16 -4.35
C ILE A 53 9.20 1.10 -3.34
N ASP A 54 8.57 1.11 -2.18
CA ASP A 54 8.58 -0.02 -1.25
C ASP A 54 7.14 -0.31 -0.82
N VAL A 55 6.71 -1.56 -1.00
CA VAL A 55 5.47 -2.10 -0.46
C VAL A 55 5.83 -3.36 0.30
N HIS A 56 5.51 -3.37 1.59
CA HIS A 56 5.94 -4.40 2.53
C HIS A 56 4.76 -4.99 3.27
N ARG A 57 4.91 -6.25 3.70
CA ARG A 57 3.96 -6.85 4.64
C ARG A 57 3.97 -6.12 5.97
N THR A 58 2.86 -6.23 6.69
CA THR A 58 2.72 -5.65 8.03
C THR A 58 3.77 -6.21 8.99
N LEU A 59 4.05 -5.50 10.08
CA LEU A 59 4.93 -6.04 11.13
C LEU A 59 4.33 -7.34 11.70
N THR A 60 3.02 -7.38 11.87
CA THR A 60 2.29 -8.57 12.34
C THR A 60 2.58 -9.79 11.46
N ASP A 61 2.49 -9.65 10.13
CA ASP A 61 2.78 -10.75 9.21
C ASP A 61 4.25 -11.20 9.27
N GLN A 62 5.17 -10.24 9.38
CA GLN A 62 6.60 -10.55 9.49
C GLN A 62 6.92 -11.29 10.80
N MET A 63 6.29 -10.91 11.92
CA MET A 63 6.41 -11.63 13.19
C MET A 63 5.85 -13.06 13.11
N ASN A 64 4.87 -13.29 12.23
CA ASN A 64 4.34 -14.61 11.92
C ASN A 64 5.20 -15.39 10.90
N GLY A 65 6.36 -14.86 10.52
CA GLY A 65 7.34 -15.53 9.67
C GLY A 65 7.19 -15.25 8.17
N ALA A 66 6.32 -14.33 7.76
CA ALA A 66 6.24 -13.92 6.37
C ALA A 66 7.47 -13.09 5.96
N ASP A 67 7.83 -13.15 4.68
CA ASP A 67 8.86 -12.30 4.10
C ASP A 67 8.42 -10.83 4.08
N GLN A 68 9.39 -9.91 4.11
CA GLN A 68 9.09 -8.49 4.23
C GLN A 68 8.53 -7.89 2.93
N CYS A 69 9.17 -8.14 1.79
CA CYS A 69 8.94 -7.37 0.57
C CYS A 69 7.82 -7.95 -0.30
N LEU A 70 6.84 -7.12 -0.64
CA LEU A 70 5.78 -7.47 -1.59
C LEU A 70 6.08 -6.91 -2.98
N TYR A 71 6.55 -5.66 -3.05
CA TYR A 71 6.92 -5.01 -4.29
C TYR A 71 7.89 -3.86 -4.01
N CYS A 72 9.05 -3.85 -4.67
CA CYS A 72 9.98 -2.73 -4.57
C CYS A 72 10.62 -2.37 -5.91
N THR A 73 10.91 -1.09 -6.08
CA THR A 73 11.71 -0.55 -7.19
C THR A 73 12.78 0.36 -6.63
N HIS A 74 13.88 0.50 -7.37
CA HIS A 74 15.00 1.34 -6.95
C HIS A 74 15.27 2.42 -7.99
N GLY A 75 15.50 3.64 -7.52
CA GLY A 75 15.87 4.79 -8.35
C GLY A 75 14.74 5.80 -8.54
N ALA A 76 14.93 6.73 -9.48
CA ALA A 76 13.98 7.81 -9.69
C ALA A 76 12.62 7.26 -10.17
N ALA A 77 11.54 7.81 -9.61
CA ALA A 77 10.17 7.36 -9.86
C ALA A 77 9.31 8.53 -10.35
N GLY A 78 8.61 8.29 -11.45
CA GLY A 78 7.67 9.24 -12.07
C GLY A 78 6.20 8.84 -11.88
N ALA A 79 5.32 9.40 -12.71
CA ALA A 79 3.88 9.14 -12.67
C ALA A 79 3.52 7.65 -12.86
N ASP A 80 4.17 6.96 -13.80
CA ASP A 80 3.92 5.52 -14.02
C ASP A 80 4.27 4.67 -12.79
N ALA A 81 5.34 5.05 -12.08
CA ALA A 81 5.73 4.40 -10.84
C ALA A 81 4.74 4.75 -9.70
N TRP A 82 4.17 5.95 -9.71
CA TRP A 82 3.12 6.32 -8.76
C TRP A 82 1.86 5.48 -8.94
N GLU A 83 1.43 5.25 -10.18
CA GLU A 83 0.31 4.36 -10.48
C GLU A 83 0.59 2.92 -10.05
N GLN A 84 1.82 2.43 -10.28
CA GLN A 84 2.26 1.11 -9.81
C GLN A 84 2.20 1.01 -8.28
N PHE A 85 2.67 2.03 -7.55
CA PHE A 85 2.57 2.07 -6.09
C PHE A 85 1.12 2.01 -5.62
N ARG A 86 0.24 2.85 -6.19
CA ARG A 86 -1.19 2.83 -5.85
C ARG A 86 -1.83 1.46 -6.12
N SER A 87 -1.53 0.87 -7.26
CA SER A 87 -2.02 -0.47 -7.62
C SER A 87 -1.50 -1.54 -6.66
N ALA A 88 -0.23 -1.49 -6.26
CA ALA A 88 0.35 -2.44 -5.32
C ALA A 88 -0.26 -2.28 -3.91
N MET A 89 -0.47 -1.05 -3.44
CA MET A 89 -1.17 -0.80 -2.16
C MET A 89 -2.60 -1.33 -2.18
N LYS A 90 -3.32 -1.13 -3.29
CA LYS A 90 -4.68 -1.67 -3.43
C LYS A 90 -4.71 -3.18 -3.47
N CYS A 91 -3.80 -3.79 -4.22
CA CYS A 91 -3.70 -5.23 -4.39
C CYS A 91 -3.37 -5.96 -3.07
N HIS A 92 -2.36 -5.47 -2.35
CA HIS A 92 -1.85 -6.20 -1.18
C HIS A 92 -2.48 -5.81 0.15
N HIS A 93 -2.95 -4.56 0.30
CA HIS A 93 -3.49 -4.06 1.57
C HIS A 93 -4.95 -3.60 1.47
N GLY A 94 -5.54 -3.61 0.26
CA GLY A 94 -6.89 -3.09 0.01
C GLY A 94 -7.00 -1.56 0.05
N ILE A 95 -5.88 -0.86 0.22
CA ILE A 95 -5.80 0.60 0.44
C ILE A 95 -5.83 1.33 -0.91
N ASP A 96 -6.81 2.22 -1.10
CA ASP A 96 -6.85 3.13 -2.24
C ASP A 96 -6.18 4.46 -1.86
N VAL A 97 -4.93 4.63 -2.26
CA VAL A 97 -4.19 5.88 -2.05
C VAL A 97 -4.71 6.90 -3.06
N PRO A 98 -5.16 8.12 -2.66
CA PRO A 98 -5.71 9.10 -3.59
C PRO A 98 -4.71 9.51 -4.68
N THR A 99 -5.19 9.66 -5.93
CA THR A 99 -4.32 9.97 -7.08
C THR A 99 -3.62 11.32 -6.96
N ASP A 100 -4.27 12.27 -6.29
CA ASP A 100 -3.87 13.66 -6.09
C ASP A 100 -3.01 13.87 -4.83
N THR A 101 -2.64 12.79 -4.14
CA THR A 101 -1.67 12.83 -3.02
C THR A 101 -0.31 13.40 -3.46
N LEU A 102 0.06 13.17 -4.73
CA LEU A 102 1.26 13.69 -5.35
C LEU A 102 0.95 14.28 -6.72
N SER A 103 1.64 15.37 -7.05
CA SER A 103 1.67 15.94 -8.39
C SER A 103 3.04 15.75 -9.03
N PHE A 104 3.06 15.53 -10.33
CA PHE A 104 4.27 15.47 -11.14
C PHE A 104 4.27 16.69 -12.08
N PRO A 105 5.41 17.40 -12.23
CA PRO A 105 5.52 18.50 -13.18
C PRO A 105 5.47 18.03 -14.62
#